data_AF-A0A246RTH1-F1
#
_entry.id   AF-A0A246RTH1-F1
#
_cell.length_a   1.000
_cell.length_b   1.000
_cell.length_c   1.000
_cell.angle_alpha   90.00
_cell.angle_beta   90.00
_cell.angle_gamma   90.00
#
_symmetry.space_group_name_H-M   'P 1'
#
loop_
_entity.id
_entity.type
_entity.pdbx_description
1 polymer ?
#
loop_
_entity_poly.entity_id
_entity_poly.type
_entity_poly.pdbx_seq_one_letter_code
_entity_poly.pdbx_strand_id
1 'polypeptide(L)'
;MPTRPAALRRGRTRTAHGRRTRGRLPLRRVQPRRRLPVDHGGDPVSGGEPVRVGVDLGQGGCRAVARHGRSTGHAETPGFWAGAADARIVEAVAGALADLGPLGPEPRVLVGVGMTGLNGQPPATDALRAGLRTLGRAGRLRIADDSVTAYLGALGPVPGAVVAAGTGAVVLAADAAGRTARSDGWGADLGDRGSGHWIGRSAIRLALRDRDRAAPGRLVDAVTAAWGPVETLPARWRADPPTPERIAGFAPTVADLARAGDDDAGRIWRRAGELLAESVVGALFRVGLEATPVPVAGTGGVFRAADLLWPSFTAALRAAAPAAQPVPAAGDPLAGALALADGPPGPGPFPGPIVQIDFDAKAEHR
;
A
#
# COMPACT_ATOMS: atom_id res chain seq x y z
N MET A 1 28.72 -64.61 12.00
CA MET A 1 28.82 -65.31 10.70
C MET A 1 27.77 -64.74 9.76
N PRO A 2 28.11 -64.55 8.49
CA PRO A 2 28.59 -63.26 7.97
C PRO A 2 27.71 -62.80 6.77
N THR A 3 27.86 -61.65 6.10
CA THR A 3 29.07 -61.03 5.54
C THR A 3 28.91 -59.53 5.30
N ARG A 4 29.99 -58.82 5.64
CA ARG A 4 30.31 -57.42 5.31
C ARG A 4 30.87 -57.29 3.86
N PRO A 5 31.08 -56.06 3.37
CA PRO A 5 31.26 -55.67 1.97
C PRO A 5 32.74 -55.53 1.54
N ALA A 6 32.97 -55.36 0.24
CA ALA A 6 34.23 -54.94 -0.39
C ALA A 6 33.89 -54.48 -1.84
N ALA A 7 34.59 -53.57 -2.51
CA ALA A 7 35.80 -52.81 -2.23
C ALA A 7 36.17 -51.99 -3.49
N LEU A 8 36.73 -50.78 -3.29
CA LEU A 8 37.91 -50.18 -3.97
C LEU A 8 37.91 -50.07 -5.54
N ARG A 9 38.56 -49.12 -6.22
CA ARG A 9 39.51 -48.06 -5.90
C ARG A 9 39.73 -47.20 -7.17
N ARG A 10 39.93 -45.90 -6.94
CA ARG A 10 40.98 -45.00 -7.47
C ARG A 10 41.69 -45.32 -8.81
N GLY A 11 41.77 -44.31 -9.66
CA GLY A 11 42.84 -44.09 -10.63
C GLY A 11 43.04 -42.60 -10.91
N ARG A 12 44.17 -42.05 -10.46
CA ARG A 12 44.69 -40.69 -10.74
C ARG A 12 45.30 -40.65 -12.14
N THR A 13 45.31 -39.48 -12.80
CA THR A 13 46.52 -38.95 -13.47
C THR A 13 46.49 -37.44 -13.67
N ARG A 14 47.67 -36.83 -13.48
CA ARG A 14 48.07 -35.42 -13.63
C ARG A 14 48.30 -35.06 -15.10
N THR A 15 48.25 -33.75 -15.42
CA THR A 15 49.26 -32.91 -16.15
C THR A 15 48.62 -31.52 -16.38
N ALA A 16 49.11 -30.39 -15.87
CA ALA A 16 50.33 -29.62 -16.14
C ALA A 16 50.33 -28.81 -17.48
N HIS A 17 50.39 -27.47 -17.30
CA HIS A 17 51.00 -26.42 -18.14
C HIS A 17 50.33 -25.97 -19.47
N GLY A 18 50.15 -24.65 -19.57
CA GLY A 18 49.88 -23.96 -20.84
C GLY A 18 49.51 -22.49 -20.71
N ARG A 19 50.48 -21.61 -20.42
CA ARG A 19 50.35 -20.16 -20.67
C ARG A 19 50.16 -19.91 -22.17
N ARG A 20 49.11 -19.18 -22.55
CA ARG A 20 49.11 -18.36 -23.78
C ARG A 20 48.43 -17.01 -23.53
N THR A 21 49.25 -15.98 -23.68
CA THR A 21 48.89 -14.57 -23.88
C THR A 21 48.44 -14.32 -25.33
N ARG A 22 47.84 -13.13 -25.55
CA ARG A 22 47.35 -12.50 -26.80
C ARG A 22 45.82 -12.60 -26.97
N GLY A 23 45.07 -11.53 -27.19
CA GLY A 23 45.39 -10.12 -27.37
C GLY A 23 44.12 -9.27 -27.20
N ARG A 24 44.29 -8.05 -26.72
CA ARG A 24 43.21 -7.04 -26.63
C ARG A 24 42.85 -6.58 -28.04
N LEU A 25 41.57 -6.73 -28.41
CA LEU A 25 40.97 -6.03 -29.56
C LEU A 25 40.42 -4.68 -29.09
N PRO A 26 40.54 -3.60 -29.88
CA PRO A 26 40.11 -2.27 -29.47
C PRO A 26 38.58 -2.14 -29.53
N LEU A 27 38.01 -1.59 -28.45
CA LEU A 27 36.61 -1.17 -28.38
C LEU A 27 36.36 -0.05 -29.40
N ARG A 28 35.65 -0.36 -30.49
CA ARG A 28 35.06 0.66 -31.37
C ARG A 28 33.97 1.39 -30.59
N ARG A 29 34.17 2.70 -30.36
CA ARG A 29 33.12 3.62 -29.91
C ARG A 29 31.99 3.63 -30.95
N VAL A 30 30.85 3.04 -30.61
CA VAL A 30 29.59 3.26 -31.32
C VAL A 30 29.06 4.63 -30.87
N GLN A 31 29.12 5.62 -31.76
CA GLN A 31 28.44 6.90 -31.55
C GLN A 31 26.92 6.66 -31.58
N PRO A 32 26.13 7.21 -30.65
CA PRO A 32 24.69 7.14 -30.73
C PRO A 32 24.20 7.97 -31.93
N ARG A 33 23.45 7.34 -32.83
CA ARG A 33 22.76 7.99 -33.94
C ARG A 33 21.77 9.01 -33.37
N ARG A 34 21.90 10.28 -33.78
CA ARG A 34 20.89 11.33 -33.54
C ARG A 34 19.53 10.84 -34.06
N ARG A 35 18.55 10.71 -33.18
CA ARG A 35 17.14 10.64 -33.57
C ARG A 35 16.67 12.07 -33.82
N LEU A 36 16.18 12.32 -35.03
CA LEU A 36 15.44 13.55 -35.35
C LEU A 36 14.08 13.48 -34.62
N PRO A 37 13.59 14.58 -34.01
CA PRO A 37 12.25 14.61 -33.45
C PRO A 37 11.22 14.51 -34.58
N VAL A 38 10.24 13.63 -34.40
CA VAL A 38 9.00 13.63 -35.17
C VAL A 38 8.13 14.73 -34.57
N ASP A 39 7.73 15.68 -35.40
CA ASP A 39 6.84 16.78 -35.05
C ASP A 39 5.42 16.24 -34.83
N HIS A 40 4.91 16.40 -33.60
CA HIS A 40 3.50 16.25 -33.29
C HIS A 40 3.01 17.63 -32.84
N GLY A 41 2.39 18.34 -33.78
CA GLY A 41 1.69 19.59 -33.51
C GLY A 41 0.67 19.43 -32.39
N GLY A 42 0.88 20.18 -31.32
CA GLY A 42 -0.01 20.38 -30.20
C GLY A 42 0.40 21.68 -29.48
N ASP A 43 -0.58 22.54 -29.26
CA ASP A 43 -0.52 23.91 -28.70
C ASP A 43 0.29 24.06 -27.39
N PRO A 44 0.67 25.30 -27.01
CA PRO A 44 1.96 25.62 -26.42
C PRO A 44 2.09 25.14 -24.97
N VAL A 45 3.22 24.50 -24.64
CA VAL A 45 3.66 24.33 -23.25
C VAL A 45 4.83 25.26 -22.99
N SER A 46 4.50 26.52 -22.70
CA SER A 46 5.39 27.41 -21.96
C SER A 46 4.94 27.38 -20.50
N GLY A 47 5.79 26.90 -19.59
CA GLY A 47 5.52 26.81 -18.16
C GLY A 47 6.52 25.87 -17.47
N GLY A 48 7.06 26.29 -16.32
CA GLY A 48 8.05 25.52 -15.56
C GLY A 48 7.57 24.12 -15.16
N GLU A 49 8.50 23.28 -14.70
CA GLU A 49 8.21 21.94 -14.17
C GLU A 49 7.03 22.00 -13.17
N PRO A 50 5.96 21.22 -13.34
CA PRO A 50 4.81 21.30 -12.44
C PRO A 50 5.14 20.74 -11.05
N VAL A 51 4.49 21.28 -10.03
CA VAL A 51 4.54 20.74 -8.67
C VAL A 51 3.61 19.54 -8.59
N ARG A 52 4.09 18.41 -8.09
CA ARG A 52 3.28 17.21 -7.83
C ARG A 52 2.92 17.12 -6.37
N VAL A 53 1.67 16.85 -6.06
CA VAL A 53 1.20 16.60 -4.71
C VAL A 53 0.49 15.26 -4.68
N GLY A 54 0.97 14.33 -3.86
CA GLY A 54 0.31 13.06 -3.58
C GLY A 54 -0.37 13.15 -2.22
N VAL A 55 -1.63 12.73 -2.13
CA VAL A 55 -2.43 12.71 -0.91
C VAL A 55 -2.95 11.31 -0.66
N ASP A 56 -2.86 10.85 0.58
CA ASP A 56 -3.41 9.60 1.09
C ASP A 56 -4.40 9.93 2.21
N LEU A 57 -5.69 9.91 1.89
CA LEU A 57 -6.79 10.23 2.81
C LEU A 57 -7.44 8.95 3.32
N GLY A 58 -7.18 8.65 4.60
CA GLY A 58 -7.85 7.62 5.38
C GLY A 58 -8.94 8.16 6.30
N GLN A 59 -9.55 7.26 7.07
CA GLN A 59 -10.56 7.56 8.09
C GLN A 59 -10.01 8.38 9.26
N GLY A 60 -8.95 7.86 9.90
CA GLY A 60 -8.30 8.51 11.05
C GLY A 60 -7.20 9.52 10.71
N GLY A 61 -6.63 9.49 9.50
CA GLY A 61 -5.51 10.36 9.11
C GLY A 61 -5.50 10.72 7.64
N CYS A 62 -4.86 11.83 7.31
CA CYS A 62 -4.61 12.29 5.95
C CYS A 62 -3.13 12.70 5.85
N ARG A 63 -2.43 12.22 4.83
CA ARG A 63 -1.01 12.54 4.61
C ARG A 63 -0.83 13.11 3.21
N ALA A 64 0.09 14.05 3.07
CA ALA A 64 0.44 14.61 1.77
C ALA A 64 1.95 14.76 1.60
N VAL A 65 2.40 14.61 0.36
CA VAL A 65 3.77 14.88 -0.08
C VAL A 65 3.73 15.75 -1.33
N ALA A 66 4.47 16.86 -1.32
CA ALA A 66 4.68 17.73 -2.47
C ALA A 66 6.10 17.56 -3.03
N ARG A 67 6.27 17.59 -4.35
CA ARG A 67 7.55 17.47 -5.05
C ARG A 67 7.68 18.50 -6.16
N HIS A 68 8.84 19.17 -6.22
CA HIS A 68 9.22 20.08 -7.30
C HIS A 68 10.73 20.08 -7.45
N GLY A 69 11.25 19.61 -8.59
CA GLY A 69 12.67 19.37 -8.79
C GLY A 69 13.24 18.45 -7.70
N ARG A 70 14.16 18.96 -6.88
CA ARG A 70 14.79 18.22 -5.77
C ARG A 70 14.14 18.46 -4.41
N SER A 71 13.18 19.39 -4.32
CA SER A 71 12.53 19.77 -3.06
C SER A 71 11.33 18.87 -2.78
N THR A 72 11.13 18.59 -1.49
CA THR A 72 10.01 17.79 -0.98
C THR A 72 9.38 18.49 0.23
N GLY A 73 8.05 18.58 0.25
CA GLY A 73 7.29 19.07 1.40
C GLY A 73 6.30 18.02 1.88
N HIS A 74 5.96 18.05 3.16
CA HIS A 74 5.12 17.06 3.82
C HIS A 74 4.01 17.73 4.65
N ALA A 75 2.88 17.05 4.78
CA ALA A 75 1.85 17.40 5.74
C ALA A 75 1.14 16.16 6.26
N GLU A 76 0.72 16.22 7.52
CA GLU A 76 -0.19 15.27 8.13
C GLU A 76 -1.33 16.03 8.81
N THR A 77 -2.56 15.60 8.55
CA THR A 77 -3.77 16.16 9.16
C THR A 77 -4.68 15.01 9.61
N PRO A 78 -5.68 15.26 10.46
CA PRO A 78 -6.69 14.26 10.78
C PRO A 78 -7.41 13.75 9.52
N GLY A 79 -7.93 12.52 9.55
CA GLY A 79 -8.75 11.98 8.47
C GLY A 79 -10.18 12.56 8.44
N PHE A 80 -11.03 12.03 7.57
CA PHE A 80 -12.39 12.58 7.38
C PHE A 80 -13.39 12.24 8.50
N TRP A 81 -13.00 11.48 9.53
CA TRP A 81 -13.83 11.39 10.74
C TRP A 81 -13.80 12.66 11.59
N ALA A 82 -12.75 13.47 11.43
CA ALA A 82 -12.58 14.73 12.15
C ALA A 82 -12.90 15.96 11.26
N GLY A 83 -13.57 15.78 10.12
CA GLY A 83 -13.95 16.86 9.21
C GLY A 83 -14.35 16.38 7.82
N ALA A 84 -14.84 17.28 6.97
CA ALA A 84 -15.20 16.93 5.61
C ALA A 84 -13.97 16.51 4.79
N ALA A 85 -14.11 15.47 3.95
CA ALA A 85 -13.00 14.88 3.19
C ALA A 85 -12.31 15.90 2.27
N ASP A 86 -13.10 16.73 1.60
CA ASP A 86 -12.64 17.83 0.74
C ASP A 86 -11.79 18.85 1.52
N ALA A 87 -12.25 19.26 2.71
CA ALA A 87 -11.50 20.19 3.56
C ALA A 87 -10.15 19.59 3.99
N ARG A 88 -10.11 18.31 4.37
CA ARG A 88 -8.89 17.60 4.76
C ARG A 88 -7.89 17.45 3.62
N ILE A 89 -8.36 17.20 2.40
CA ILE A 89 -7.51 17.16 1.21
C ILE A 89 -6.90 18.54 0.95
N VAL A 90 -7.72 19.60 0.95
CA VAL A 90 -7.24 20.98 0.70
C VAL A 90 -6.22 21.39 1.76
N GLU A 91 -6.48 21.11 3.03
CA GLU A 91 -5.58 21.39 4.15
C GLU A 91 -4.24 20.66 4.00
N ALA A 92 -4.27 19.35 3.68
CA ALA A 92 -3.05 18.56 3.49
C ALA A 92 -2.24 19.04 2.27
N VAL A 93 -2.90 19.39 1.16
CA VAL A 93 -2.25 19.96 -0.02
C VAL A 93 -1.61 21.30 0.31
N ALA A 94 -2.34 22.20 0.99
CA ALA A 94 -1.82 23.51 1.39
C ALA A 94 -0.62 23.37 2.35
N GLY A 95 -0.70 22.46 3.32
CA GLY A 95 0.39 22.18 4.25
C GLY A 95 1.64 21.66 3.55
N ALA A 96 1.49 20.68 2.64
CA ALA A 96 2.63 20.11 1.93
C ALA A 96 3.28 21.14 0.97
N LEU A 97 2.49 22.03 0.36
CA LEU A 97 3.01 23.13 -0.44
C LEU A 97 3.72 24.19 0.41
N ALA A 98 3.23 24.48 1.62
CA ALA A 98 3.88 25.40 2.53
C ALA A 98 5.23 24.85 3.01
N ASP A 99 5.30 23.57 3.38
CA ASP A 99 6.53 22.89 3.79
C ASP A 99 7.55 22.74 2.64
N LEU A 100 7.07 22.59 1.40
CA LEU A 100 7.92 22.59 0.20
C LEU A 100 8.71 23.90 0.03
N GLY A 101 8.18 25.00 0.58
CA GLY A 101 8.76 26.33 0.51
C GLY A 101 8.22 27.18 -0.64
N PRO A 102 8.77 28.40 -0.82
CA PRO A 102 8.24 29.37 -1.77
C PRO A 102 8.37 28.86 -3.21
N LEU A 103 7.27 28.96 -3.95
CA LEU A 103 7.17 28.65 -5.37
C LEU A 103 6.93 29.95 -6.14
N GLY A 104 7.58 30.11 -7.31
CA GLY A 104 7.23 31.18 -8.26
C GLY A 104 5.76 31.08 -8.72
N PRO A 105 5.21 32.05 -9.46
CA PRO A 105 3.79 32.03 -9.86
C PRO A 105 3.47 31.00 -10.95
N GLU A 106 4.47 30.62 -11.75
CA GLU A 106 4.32 29.82 -12.97
C GLU A 106 3.92 28.34 -12.82
N PRO A 107 4.47 27.54 -11.88
CA PRO A 107 4.26 26.11 -11.93
C PRO A 107 2.81 25.75 -11.55
N ARG A 108 2.20 24.94 -12.42
CA ARG A 108 0.90 24.30 -12.15
C ARG A 108 1.04 23.28 -11.03
N VAL A 109 -0.06 23.03 -10.33
CA VAL A 109 -0.14 22.00 -9.29
C VAL A 109 -0.89 20.79 -9.82
N LEU A 110 -0.23 19.63 -9.87
CA LEU A 110 -0.82 18.34 -10.17
C LEU A 110 -1.03 17.58 -8.87
N VAL A 111 -2.29 17.27 -8.54
CA VAL A 111 -2.68 16.60 -7.30
C VAL A 111 -3.23 15.21 -7.63
N GLY A 112 -2.68 14.18 -6.99
CA GLY A 112 -3.23 12.84 -6.99
C GLY A 112 -3.67 12.47 -5.58
N VAL A 113 -4.89 11.94 -5.44
CA VAL A 113 -5.50 11.61 -4.15
C VAL A 113 -5.94 10.16 -4.17
N GLY A 114 -5.43 9.37 -3.22
CA GLY A 114 -6.05 8.12 -2.80
C GLY A 114 -7.00 8.40 -1.64
N MET A 115 -8.27 8.02 -1.79
CA MET A 115 -9.29 8.26 -0.77
C MET A 115 -10.01 6.95 -0.44
N THR A 116 -10.01 6.57 0.84
CA THR A 116 -10.84 5.45 1.29
C THR A 116 -12.32 5.80 1.22
N GLY A 117 -13.17 4.80 0.97
CA GLY A 117 -14.63 4.92 1.04
C GLY A 117 -15.31 5.39 -0.25
N LEU A 118 -14.56 5.59 -1.34
CA LEU A 118 -15.17 5.84 -2.65
C LEU A 118 -15.95 4.62 -3.14
N ASN A 119 -15.46 3.40 -2.91
CA ASN A 119 -16.14 2.16 -3.30
C ASN A 119 -16.56 2.14 -4.78
N GLY A 120 -15.76 2.77 -5.66
CA GLY A 120 -16.04 2.91 -7.09
C GLY A 120 -17.04 4.01 -7.46
N GLN A 121 -17.53 4.79 -6.50
CA GLN A 121 -18.37 5.96 -6.73
C GLN A 121 -17.54 7.25 -6.80
N PRO A 122 -17.84 8.17 -7.72
CA PRO A 122 -17.15 9.44 -7.80
C PRO A 122 -17.47 10.31 -6.56
N PRO A 123 -16.48 10.95 -5.92
CA PRO A 123 -16.76 11.91 -4.86
C PRO A 123 -17.41 13.19 -5.41
N ALA A 124 -18.09 13.94 -4.54
CA ALA A 124 -18.52 15.30 -4.86
C ALA A 124 -17.30 16.22 -5.06
N THR A 125 -17.25 16.94 -6.18
CA THR A 125 -16.03 17.65 -6.61
C THR A 125 -16.06 19.16 -6.41
N ASP A 126 -17.22 19.75 -6.17
CA ASP A 126 -17.39 21.20 -6.24
C ASP A 126 -16.69 21.93 -5.08
N ALA A 127 -16.90 21.45 -3.85
CA ALA A 127 -16.24 22.03 -2.67
C ALA A 127 -14.72 21.84 -2.72
N LEU A 128 -14.27 20.68 -3.20
CA LEU A 128 -12.85 20.38 -3.41
C LEU A 128 -12.24 21.28 -4.50
N ARG A 129 -12.93 21.48 -5.62
CA ARG A 129 -12.52 22.44 -6.66
C ARG A 129 -12.43 23.84 -6.06
N ALA A 130 -13.45 24.31 -5.35
CA ALA A 130 -13.47 25.63 -4.74
C ALA A 130 -12.32 25.84 -3.75
N GLY A 131 -12.04 24.86 -2.89
CA GLY A 131 -10.93 24.88 -1.95
C GLY A 131 -9.56 24.89 -2.65
N LEU A 132 -9.36 24.08 -3.69
CA LEU A 132 -8.09 24.09 -4.42
C LEU A 132 -7.81 25.41 -5.15
N ARG A 133 -8.85 26.14 -5.58
CA ARG A 133 -8.68 27.48 -6.16
C ARG A 133 -8.09 28.48 -5.16
N THR A 134 -8.27 28.27 -3.84
CA THR A 134 -7.71 29.16 -2.81
C THR A 134 -6.20 29.02 -2.65
N LEU A 135 -5.58 28.01 -3.28
CA LEU A 135 -4.12 27.89 -3.38
C LEU A 135 -3.49 28.98 -4.28
N GLY A 136 -4.31 29.73 -5.02
CA GLY A 136 -3.84 30.80 -5.91
C GLY A 136 -3.13 30.32 -7.18
N ARG A 137 -3.34 29.05 -7.57
CA ARG A 137 -2.64 28.40 -8.69
C ARG A 137 -3.59 27.60 -9.55
N ALA A 138 -3.32 27.55 -10.86
CA ALA A 138 -3.97 26.62 -11.76
C ALA A 138 -3.40 25.21 -11.59
N GLY A 139 -4.22 24.20 -11.82
CA GLY A 139 -3.83 22.83 -11.59
C GLY A 139 -4.86 21.80 -12.02
N ARG A 140 -4.52 20.56 -11.71
CA ARG A 140 -5.35 19.39 -11.98
C ARG A 140 -5.35 18.51 -10.76
N LEU A 141 -6.51 17.98 -10.44
CA LEU A 141 -6.73 17.00 -9.39
C LEU A 141 -7.22 15.70 -10.01
N ARG A 142 -6.65 14.59 -9.55
CA ARG A 142 -7.11 13.23 -9.84
C ARG A 142 -7.37 12.50 -8.54
N ILE A 143 -8.56 11.93 -8.41
CA ILE A 143 -8.97 11.18 -7.23
C ILE A 143 -9.28 9.76 -7.66
N ALA A 144 -8.76 8.81 -6.89
CA ALA A 144 -9.09 7.40 -6.99
C ALA A 144 -9.27 6.81 -5.59
N ASP A 145 -9.80 5.59 -5.53
CA ASP A 145 -9.86 4.82 -4.29
C ASP A 145 -8.44 4.60 -3.75
N ASP A 146 -8.27 4.55 -2.43
CA ASP A 146 -6.97 4.32 -1.80
C ASP A 146 -6.32 2.99 -2.23
N SER A 147 -7.12 1.98 -2.57
CA SER A 147 -6.62 0.74 -3.16
C SER A 147 -5.91 0.94 -4.51
N VAL A 148 -6.29 1.97 -5.28
CA VAL A 148 -5.65 2.34 -6.56
C VAL A 148 -4.28 2.94 -6.33
N THR A 149 -4.15 3.88 -5.40
CA THR A 149 -2.85 4.48 -5.09
C THR A 149 -1.94 3.50 -4.36
N ALA A 150 -2.48 2.64 -3.50
CA ALA A 150 -1.73 1.51 -2.95
C ALA A 150 -1.19 0.60 -4.07
N TYR A 151 -2.02 0.28 -5.07
CA TYR A 151 -1.62 -0.53 -6.21
C TYR A 151 -0.49 0.12 -7.02
N LEU A 152 -0.70 1.37 -7.44
CA LEU A 152 0.28 2.13 -8.23
C LEU A 152 1.59 2.33 -7.48
N GLY A 153 1.54 2.56 -6.16
CA GLY A 153 2.73 2.68 -5.34
C GLY A 153 3.52 1.38 -5.23
N ALA A 154 2.82 0.25 -5.07
CA ALA A 154 3.47 -1.03 -4.84
C ALA A 154 3.95 -1.73 -6.12
N LEU A 155 3.17 -1.68 -7.21
CA LEU A 155 3.44 -2.40 -8.46
C LEU A 155 3.57 -1.49 -9.70
N GLY A 156 3.19 -0.22 -9.60
CA GLY A 156 3.07 0.64 -10.77
C GLY A 156 2.00 0.10 -11.76
N PRO A 157 2.20 0.26 -13.08
CA PRO A 157 1.25 -0.20 -14.10
C PRO A 157 1.43 -1.69 -14.47
N VAL A 158 2.01 -2.51 -13.60
CA VAL A 158 2.24 -3.93 -13.86
C VAL A 158 1.01 -4.75 -13.43
N PRO A 159 0.47 -5.66 -14.26
CA PRO A 159 -0.63 -6.56 -13.86
C PRO A 159 -0.28 -7.41 -12.64
N GLY A 160 -1.24 -7.63 -11.75
CA GLY A 160 -1.02 -8.36 -10.50
C GLY A 160 -2.06 -8.04 -9.45
N ALA A 161 -1.68 -8.21 -8.18
CA ALA A 161 -2.54 -7.86 -7.04
C ALA A 161 -1.77 -7.14 -5.93
N VAL A 162 -2.43 -6.19 -5.29
CA VAL A 162 -1.92 -5.50 -4.12
C VAL A 162 -2.90 -5.63 -2.98
N VAL A 163 -2.40 -6.05 -1.82
CA VAL A 163 -3.13 -6.06 -0.56
C VAL A 163 -2.63 -4.93 0.32
N ALA A 164 -3.52 -4.01 0.65
CA ALA A 164 -3.26 -2.94 1.61
C ALA A 164 -3.90 -3.33 2.95
N ALA A 165 -3.08 -3.52 4.00
CA ALA A 165 -3.53 -3.88 5.34
C ALA A 165 -2.96 -2.91 6.38
N GLY A 166 -3.84 -2.06 6.91
CA GLY A 166 -3.59 -1.09 7.98
C GLY A 166 -4.63 -1.26 9.08
N THR A 167 -5.36 -0.19 9.43
CA THR A 167 -6.54 -0.29 10.30
C THR A 167 -7.57 -1.26 9.70
N GLY A 168 -7.93 -1.07 8.44
CA GLY A 168 -8.71 -1.99 7.62
C GLY A 168 -7.86 -2.79 6.64
N ALA A 169 -8.48 -3.58 5.75
CA ALA A 169 -7.78 -4.31 4.72
C ALA A 169 -8.57 -4.39 3.41
N VAL A 170 -7.88 -4.15 2.29
CA VAL A 170 -8.46 -4.22 0.94
C VAL A 170 -7.46 -4.81 -0.05
N VAL A 171 -7.97 -5.54 -1.04
CA VAL A 171 -7.18 -6.04 -2.16
C VAL A 171 -7.68 -5.43 -3.45
N LEU A 172 -6.76 -5.01 -4.31
CA LEU A 172 -7.01 -4.68 -5.71
C LEU A 172 -6.15 -5.55 -6.63
N ALA A 173 -6.80 -6.27 -7.54
CA ALA A 173 -6.14 -6.96 -8.64
C ALA A 173 -6.46 -6.29 -9.97
N ALA A 174 -5.51 -6.30 -10.90
CA ALA A 174 -5.68 -5.77 -12.25
C ALA A 174 -4.94 -6.61 -13.28
N ASP A 175 -5.56 -6.82 -14.45
CA ASP A 175 -4.94 -7.50 -15.59
C ASP A 175 -4.40 -6.52 -16.64
N ALA A 176 -3.70 -7.02 -17.67
CA ALA A 176 -3.14 -6.16 -18.74
C ALA A 176 -4.20 -5.43 -19.58
N ALA A 177 -5.46 -5.90 -19.57
CA ALA A 177 -6.56 -5.31 -20.32
C ALA A 177 -7.30 -4.23 -19.50
N GLY A 178 -6.86 -3.94 -18.27
CA GLY A 178 -7.49 -2.98 -17.37
C GLY A 178 -8.72 -3.51 -16.64
N ARG A 179 -9.01 -4.82 -16.70
CA ARG A 179 -10.03 -5.42 -15.83
C ARG A 179 -9.51 -5.43 -14.40
N THR A 180 -10.36 -5.03 -13.47
CA THR A 180 -10.02 -4.98 -12.06
C THR A 180 -10.97 -5.81 -11.21
N ALA A 181 -10.47 -6.27 -10.07
CA ALA A 181 -11.29 -6.82 -9.02
C ALA A 181 -10.82 -6.32 -7.66
N ARG A 182 -11.76 -5.73 -6.93
CA ARG A 182 -11.62 -5.49 -5.50
C ARG A 182 -12.08 -6.71 -4.72
N SER A 183 -11.37 -7.05 -3.66
CA SER A 183 -11.74 -8.08 -2.69
C SER A 183 -11.52 -7.55 -1.28
N ASP A 184 -12.45 -7.87 -0.38
CA ASP A 184 -12.52 -7.30 0.97
C ASP A 184 -12.71 -5.77 0.98
N GLY A 185 -12.38 -5.11 2.10
CA GLY A 185 -12.57 -3.67 2.28
C GLY A 185 -14.04 -3.30 2.53
N TRP A 186 -14.79 -4.18 3.18
CA TRP A 186 -16.20 -3.97 3.56
C TRP A 186 -16.36 -3.25 4.91
N GLY A 187 -15.24 -2.88 5.54
CA GLY A 187 -15.21 -2.26 6.86
C GLY A 187 -15.14 -3.28 8.00
N ALA A 188 -14.79 -2.78 9.19
CA ALA A 188 -14.48 -3.52 10.40
C ALA A 188 -15.52 -4.56 10.86
N ASP A 189 -16.79 -4.37 10.50
CA ASP A 189 -17.89 -5.28 10.90
C ASP A 189 -18.24 -6.33 9.84
N LEU A 190 -17.95 -6.08 8.57
CA LEU A 190 -18.33 -6.95 7.45
C LEU A 190 -17.15 -7.62 6.76
N GLY A 191 -15.94 -7.09 6.94
CA GLY A 191 -14.72 -7.54 6.28
C GLY A 191 -13.47 -7.10 7.04
N ASP A 192 -12.55 -6.45 6.33
CA ASP A 192 -11.22 -6.06 6.82
C ASP A 192 -10.47 -7.26 7.42
N ARG A 193 -10.57 -8.42 6.78
CA ARG A 193 -10.06 -9.67 7.33
C ARG A 193 -8.54 -9.64 7.37
N GLY A 194 -7.97 -10.00 8.53
CA GLY A 194 -6.53 -9.95 8.76
C GLY A 194 -5.92 -8.54 8.87
N SER A 195 -6.75 -7.49 8.88
CA SER A 195 -6.32 -6.11 9.19
C SER A 195 -5.83 -5.96 10.63
N GLY A 196 -5.26 -4.79 10.95
CA GLY A 196 -4.92 -4.43 12.33
C GLY A 196 -6.13 -4.44 13.24
N HIS A 197 -7.28 -3.94 12.77
CA HIS A 197 -8.53 -4.01 13.53
C HIS A 197 -8.93 -5.45 13.81
N TRP A 198 -8.86 -6.33 12.80
CA TRP A 198 -9.17 -7.75 12.96
C TRP A 198 -8.25 -8.43 13.97
N ILE A 199 -6.94 -8.14 13.93
CA ILE A 199 -5.94 -8.66 14.87
C ILE A 199 -6.27 -8.21 16.30
N GLY A 200 -6.44 -6.90 16.51
CA GLY A 200 -6.75 -6.33 17.82
C GLY A 200 -8.07 -6.86 18.40
N ARG A 201 -9.13 -6.90 17.58
CA ARG A 201 -10.45 -7.42 17.98
C ARG A 201 -10.38 -8.91 18.31
N SER A 202 -9.60 -9.69 17.56
CA SER A 202 -9.40 -11.11 17.82
C SER A 202 -8.67 -11.35 19.14
N ALA A 203 -7.63 -10.57 19.44
CA ALA A 203 -6.93 -10.64 20.71
C ALA A 203 -7.82 -10.31 21.91
N ILE A 204 -8.64 -9.26 21.81
CA ILE A 204 -9.58 -8.86 22.87
C ILE A 204 -10.64 -9.93 23.12
N ARG A 205 -11.23 -10.48 22.04
CA ARG A 205 -12.21 -11.58 22.14
C ARG A 205 -11.59 -12.84 22.75
N LEU A 206 -10.36 -13.14 22.40
CA LEU A 206 -9.64 -14.30 22.91
C LEU A 206 -9.36 -14.15 24.41
N ALA A 207 -8.88 -12.98 24.85
CA ALA A 207 -8.68 -12.69 26.27
C ALA A 207 -9.99 -12.82 27.09
N LEU A 208 -11.12 -12.36 26.55
CA LEU A 208 -12.44 -12.54 27.18
C LEU A 208 -12.80 -14.03 27.32
N ARG A 209 -12.57 -14.83 26.27
CA ARG A 209 -12.83 -16.27 26.30
C ARG A 209 -11.93 -17.02 27.28
N ASP A 210 -10.66 -16.67 27.35
CA ASP A 210 -9.70 -17.34 28.24
C ASP A 210 -9.99 -16.94 29.70
N ARG A 211 -10.49 -15.72 29.93
CA ARG A 211 -11.06 -15.31 31.22
C ARG A 211 -12.25 -16.18 31.64
N ASP A 212 -13.20 -16.48 30.75
CA ASP A 212 -14.34 -17.36 31.07
C ASP A 212 -13.89 -18.77 31.52
N ARG A 213 -12.71 -19.19 31.08
CA ARG A 213 -12.09 -20.48 31.45
C ARG A 213 -11.19 -20.39 32.68
N ALA A 214 -11.09 -19.22 33.31
CA ALA A 214 -10.11 -18.92 34.37
C ALA A 214 -8.67 -19.28 33.95
N ALA A 215 -8.34 -19.08 32.68
CA ALA A 215 -7.00 -19.31 32.12
C ALA A 215 -6.24 -17.98 32.05
N PRO A 216 -5.38 -17.66 33.03
CA PRO A 216 -4.55 -16.47 32.97
C PRO A 216 -3.49 -16.62 31.87
N GLY A 217 -3.04 -15.50 31.31
CA GLY A 217 -2.03 -15.50 30.26
C GLY A 217 -1.62 -14.10 29.86
N ARG A 218 -0.47 -13.99 29.20
CA ARG A 218 0.14 -12.70 28.82
C ARG A 218 -0.78 -11.86 27.94
N LEU A 219 -1.61 -12.51 27.13
CA LEU A 219 -2.64 -11.83 26.32
C LEU A 219 -3.74 -11.19 27.18
N VAL A 220 -4.22 -11.88 28.22
CA VAL A 220 -5.22 -11.34 29.17
C VAL A 220 -4.64 -10.15 29.92
N ASP A 221 -3.38 -10.25 30.37
CA ASP A 221 -2.68 -9.16 31.06
C ASP A 221 -2.52 -7.95 30.14
N ALA A 222 -2.12 -8.15 28.88
CA ALA A 222 -1.97 -7.09 27.91
C ALA A 222 -3.30 -6.40 27.57
N VAL A 223 -4.38 -7.18 27.43
CA VAL A 223 -5.73 -6.62 27.23
C VAL A 223 -6.16 -5.83 28.46
N THR A 224 -5.91 -6.37 29.66
CA THR A 224 -6.22 -5.68 30.91
C THR A 224 -5.46 -4.36 31.04
N ALA A 225 -4.19 -4.33 30.67
CA ALA A 225 -3.37 -3.12 30.70
C ALA A 225 -3.87 -2.05 29.71
N ALA A 226 -4.22 -2.44 28.48
CA ALA A 226 -4.62 -1.50 27.43
C ALA A 226 -6.09 -1.05 27.53
N TRP A 227 -6.97 -1.91 28.05
CA TRP A 227 -8.42 -1.74 27.99
C TRP A 227 -9.10 -1.78 29.37
N GLY A 228 -8.32 -1.98 30.44
CA GLY A 228 -8.75 -2.18 31.83
C GLY A 228 -9.32 -3.57 32.10
N PRO A 229 -9.82 -3.80 33.34
CA PRO A 229 -10.25 -5.11 33.79
C PRO A 229 -11.29 -5.73 32.85
N VAL A 230 -11.01 -6.95 32.42
CA VAL A 230 -11.81 -7.71 31.44
C VAL A 230 -13.27 -7.86 31.89
N GLU A 231 -13.51 -7.91 33.20
CA GLU A 231 -14.82 -8.00 33.85
C GLU A 231 -15.69 -6.76 33.62
N THR A 232 -15.03 -5.59 33.55
CA THR A 232 -15.71 -4.30 33.35
C THR A 232 -15.70 -3.86 31.89
N LEU A 233 -14.91 -4.54 31.05
CA LEU A 233 -14.66 -4.16 29.67
C LEU A 233 -15.95 -3.98 28.86
N PRO A 234 -16.97 -4.87 28.93
CA PRO A 234 -18.22 -4.67 28.19
C PRO A 234 -18.98 -3.40 28.59
N ALA A 235 -18.97 -3.03 29.88
CA ALA A 235 -19.63 -1.80 30.35
C ALA A 235 -18.88 -0.56 29.84
N ARG A 236 -17.54 -0.57 29.92
CA ARG A 236 -16.69 0.51 29.40
C ARG A 236 -16.85 0.69 27.89
N TRP A 237 -16.89 -0.41 27.15
CA TRP A 237 -17.06 -0.41 25.69
C TRP A 237 -18.41 0.14 25.26
N ARG A 238 -19.47 -0.06 26.05
CA ARG A 238 -20.79 0.55 25.77
C ARG A 238 -20.81 2.05 26.08
N ALA A 239 -20.12 2.47 27.15
CA ALA A 239 -20.07 3.87 27.55
C ALA A 239 -19.20 4.73 26.63
N ASP A 240 -18.07 4.17 26.17
CA ASP A 240 -17.12 4.81 25.25
C ASP A 240 -16.65 3.77 24.21
N PRO A 241 -17.42 3.58 23.12
CA PRO A 241 -17.05 2.65 22.07
C PRO A 241 -15.72 3.04 21.42
N PRO A 242 -14.70 2.18 21.43
CA PRO A 242 -13.43 2.49 20.82
C PRO A 242 -13.53 2.54 19.30
N THR A 243 -12.77 3.46 18.72
CA THR A 243 -12.64 3.57 17.26
C THR A 243 -11.92 2.35 16.68
N PRO A 244 -12.16 2.02 15.39
CA PRO A 244 -11.40 1.00 14.66
C PRO A 244 -9.88 1.15 14.79
N GLU A 245 -9.33 2.37 14.75
CA GLU A 245 -7.90 2.67 14.90
C GLU A 245 -7.41 2.36 16.30
N ARG A 246 -8.21 2.66 17.34
CA ARG A 246 -7.82 2.33 18.73
C ARG A 246 -7.71 0.81 18.90
N ILE A 247 -8.62 0.05 18.29
CA ILE A 247 -8.57 -1.42 18.30
C ILE A 247 -7.38 -1.90 17.47
N ALA A 248 -7.17 -1.35 16.27
CA ALA A 248 -6.06 -1.71 15.40
C ALA A 248 -4.69 -1.38 16.01
N GLY A 249 -4.62 -0.32 16.81
CA GLY A 249 -3.44 0.10 17.58
C GLY A 249 -3.02 -0.92 18.64
N PHE A 250 -3.82 -1.95 18.91
CA PHE A 250 -3.43 -3.06 19.77
C PHE A 250 -2.64 -4.15 19.03
N ALA A 251 -2.67 -4.18 17.69
CA ALA A 251 -1.95 -5.17 16.89
C ALA A 251 -0.42 -5.22 17.13
N PRO A 252 0.30 -4.09 17.33
CA PRO A 252 1.71 -4.11 17.71
C PRO A 252 1.97 -4.86 19.03
N THR A 253 1.15 -4.65 20.06
CA THR A 253 1.24 -5.38 21.33
C THR A 253 1.04 -6.88 21.11
N VAL A 254 0.09 -7.28 20.25
CA VAL A 254 -0.11 -8.69 19.89
C VAL A 254 1.10 -9.25 19.13
N ALA A 255 1.75 -8.46 18.27
CA ALA A 255 2.98 -8.87 17.60
C ALA A 255 4.12 -9.11 18.60
N ASP A 256 4.28 -8.23 19.58
CA ASP A 256 5.34 -8.36 20.60
C ASP A 256 5.11 -9.59 21.48
N LEU A 257 3.86 -9.90 21.83
CA LEU A 257 3.50 -11.15 22.52
C LEU A 257 3.84 -12.39 21.67
N ALA A 258 3.48 -12.39 20.40
CA ALA A 258 3.78 -13.50 19.49
C ALA A 258 5.29 -13.74 19.38
N ARG A 259 6.08 -12.67 19.23
CA ARG A 259 7.56 -12.73 19.21
C ARG A 259 8.15 -13.21 20.53
N ALA A 260 7.48 -12.92 21.64
CA ALA A 260 7.86 -13.39 22.95
C ALA A 260 7.38 -14.84 23.25
N GLY A 261 6.84 -15.55 22.25
CA GLY A 261 6.45 -16.96 22.35
C GLY A 261 5.03 -17.19 22.86
N ASP A 262 4.15 -16.20 22.85
CA ASP A 262 2.74 -16.40 23.16
C ASP A 262 2.02 -17.11 22.00
N ASP A 263 1.56 -18.34 22.25
CA ASP A 263 0.94 -19.20 21.24
C ASP A 263 -0.36 -18.62 20.67
N ASP A 264 -1.16 -17.95 21.51
CA ASP A 264 -2.44 -17.37 21.10
C ASP A 264 -2.23 -16.16 20.19
N ALA A 265 -1.31 -15.27 20.57
CA ALA A 265 -0.89 -14.17 19.71
C ALA A 265 -0.29 -14.67 18.39
N GLY A 266 0.54 -15.72 18.43
CA GLY A 266 1.10 -16.36 17.25
C GLY A 266 0.02 -16.96 16.32
N ARG A 267 -1.02 -17.58 16.89
CA ARG A 267 -2.17 -18.08 16.12
C ARG A 267 -2.95 -16.95 15.43
N ILE A 268 -3.16 -15.82 16.12
CA ILE A 268 -3.85 -14.66 15.55
C ILE A 268 -3.09 -14.14 14.32
N TRP A 269 -1.78 -13.93 14.43
CA TRP A 269 -0.97 -13.43 13.30
C TRP A 269 -0.92 -14.41 12.13
N ARG A 270 -0.81 -15.72 12.42
CA ARG A 270 -0.85 -16.75 11.38
C ARG A 270 -2.17 -16.67 10.60
N ARG A 271 -3.30 -16.61 11.32
CA ARG A 271 -4.64 -16.51 10.73
C ARG A 271 -4.84 -15.20 9.96
N ALA A 272 -4.27 -14.10 10.43
CA ALA A 272 -4.31 -12.83 9.69
C ALA A 272 -3.64 -12.96 8.31
N GLY A 273 -2.46 -13.58 8.23
CA GLY A 273 -1.78 -13.83 6.96
C GLY A 273 -2.59 -14.73 6.01
N GLU A 274 -3.22 -15.80 6.55
CA GLU A 274 -4.10 -16.68 5.77
C GLU A 274 -5.31 -15.91 5.20
N LEU A 275 -5.99 -15.11 6.02
CA LEU A 275 -7.15 -14.33 5.61
C LEU A 275 -6.82 -13.29 4.52
N LEU A 276 -5.68 -12.62 4.63
CA LEU A 276 -5.21 -11.68 3.60
C LEU A 276 -4.90 -12.42 2.29
N ALA A 277 -4.30 -13.61 2.35
CA ALA A 277 -4.06 -14.43 1.17
C ALA A 277 -5.36 -14.91 0.53
N GLU A 278 -6.36 -15.33 1.33
CA GLU A 278 -7.71 -15.67 0.86
C GLU A 278 -8.33 -14.50 0.08
N SER A 279 -8.22 -13.27 0.59
CA SER A 279 -8.69 -12.06 -0.11
C SER A 279 -7.96 -11.84 -1.44
N VAL A 280 -6.64 -12.06 -1.49
CA VAL A 280 -5.83 -11.96 -2.72
C VAL A 280 -6.25 -12.97 -3.77
N VAL A 281 -6.39 -14.24 -3.39
CA VAL A 281 -6.82 -15.31 -4.30
C VAL A 281 -8.19 -14.98 -4.89
N GLY A 282 -9.13 -14.50 -4.07
CA GLY A 282 -10.45 -14.08 -4.55
C GLY A 282 -10.39 -12.95 -5.59
N ALA A 283 -9.48 -11.98 -5.40
CA ALA A 283 -9.30 -10.90 -6.38
C ALA A 283 -8.67 -11.43 -7.69
N LEU A 284 -7.62 -12.24 -7.60
CA LEU A 284 -6.95 -12.84 -8.77
C LEU A 284 -7.91 -13.68 -9.61
N PHE A 285 -8.74 -14.51 -8.97
CA PHE A 285 -9.75 -15.32 -9.65
C PHE A 285 -10.74 -14.47 -10.46
N ARG A 286 -11.20 -13.34 -9.89
CA ARG A 286 -12.16 -12.45 -10.55
C ARG A 286 -11.60 -11.75 -11.80
N VAL A 287 -10.28 -11.59 -11.89
CA VAL A 287 -9.62 -11.03 -13.09
C VAL A 287 -9.00 -12.11 -13.99
N GLY A 288 -9.11 -13.40 -13.63
CA GLY A 288 -8.57 -14.52 -14.40
C GLY A 288 -7.04 -14.61 -14.35
N LEU A 289 -6.44 -14.30 -13.20
CA LEU A 289 -4.98 -14.31 -12.99
C LEU A 289 -4.52 -15.40 -12.00
N GLU A 290 -5.41 -16.26 -11.51
CA GLU A 290 -5.11 -17.28 -10.49
C GLU A 290 -4.06 -18.32 -10.91
N ALA A 291 -3.94 -18.58 -12.22
CA ALA A 291 -2.95 -19.50 -12.81
C ALA A 291 -1.82 -18.74 -13.55
N THR A 292 -1.78 -17.41 -13.47
CA THR A 292 -0.83 -16.58 -14.21
C THR A 292 0.32 -16.16 -13.31
N PRO A 293 1.59 -16.22 -13.77
CA PRO A 293 2.72 -15.67 -13.03
C PRO A 293 2.64 -14.16 -12.93
N VAL A 294 2.07 -13.65 -11.83
CA VAL A 294 1.90 -12.22 -11.57
C VAL A 294 2.44 -11.83 -10.19
N PRO A 295 3.00 -10.61 -10.05
CA PRO A 295 3.42 -10.11 -8.76
C PRO A 295 2.23 -9.89 -7.82
N VAL A 296 2.44 -10.23 -6.55
CA VAL A 296 1.55 -9.92 -5.44
C VAL A 296 2.33 -9.15 -4.39
N ALA A 297 1.95 -7.90 -4.13
CA ALA A 297 2.60 -7.05 -3.14
C ALA A 297 1.69 -6.76 -1.94
N GLY A 298 2.30 -6.69 -0.76
CA GLY A 298 1.63 -6.27 0.47
C GLY A 298 2.12 -4.91 0.94
N THR A 299 1.21 -4.03 1.35
CA THR A 299 1.52 -2.69 1.89
C THR A 299 0.64 -2.36 3.10
N GLY A 300 1.04 -1.33 3.87
CA GLY A 300 0.36 -0.91 5.09
C GLY A 300 1.02 -1.41 6.38
N GLY A 301 0.50 -0.94 7.52
CA GLY A 301 1.11 -1.14 8.84
C GLY A 301 1.22 -2.60 9.28
N VAL A 302 0.27 -3.46 8.89
CA VAL A 302 0.25 -4.88 9.26
C VAL A 302 1.44 -5.63 8.64
N PHE A 303 1.81 -5.29 7.40
CA PHE A 303 2.95 -5.88 6.70
C PHE A 303 4.32 -5.49 7.29
N ARG A 304 4.38 -4.55 8.25
CA ARG A 304 5.62 -4.24 8.99
C ARG A 304 6.01 -5.35 9.96
N ALA A 305 5.06 -6.15 10.45
CA ALA A 305 5.34 -7.36 11.22
C ALA A 305 5.65 -8.55 10.28
N ALA A 306 6.66 -8.35 9.43
CA ALA A 306 6.97 -9.22 8.31
C ALA A 306 7.28 -10.66 8.74
N ASP A 307 7.98 -10.80 9.87
CA ASP A 307 8.35 -12.07 10.50
C ASP A 307 7.14 -12.92 10.89
N LEU A 308 6.04 -12.29 11.28
CA LEU A 308 4.82 -12.98 11.73
C LEU A 308 3.84 -13.23 10.58
N LEU A 309 3.76 -12.30 9.62
CA LEU A 309 2.69 -12.29 8.60
C LEU A 309 3.07 -13.03 7.31
N TRP A 310 4.27 -12.76 6.76
CA TRP A 310 4.65 -13.29 5.43
C TRP A 310 4.70 -14.81 5.36
N PRO A 311 5.14 -15.56 6.39
CA PRO A 311 5.19 -17.02 6.30
C PRO A 311 3.82 -17.65 6.03
N SER A 312 2.79 -17.29 6.79
CA SER A 312 1.44 -17.85 6.62
C SER A 312 0.74 -17.29 5.39
N PHE A 313 0.90 -15.99 5.11
CA PHE A 313 0.40 -15.37 3.87
C PHE A 313 0.94 -16.08 2.63
N THR A 314 2.26 -16.30 2.57
CA THR A 314 2.91 -16.93 1.42
C THR A 314 2.52 -18.41 1.29
N ALA A 315 2.42 -19.14 2.40
CA ALA A 315 1.99 -20.53 2.40
C ALA A 315 0.56 -20.67 1.87
N ALA A 316 -0.38 -19.87 2.38
CA ALA A 316 -1.77 -19.87 1.95
C ALA A 316 -1.91 -19.43 0.48
N LEU A 317 -1.18 -18.39 0.06
CA LEU A 317 -1.20 -17.92 -1.32
C LEU A 317 -0.69 -19.00 -2.29
N ARG A 318 0.44 -19.65 -1.97
CA ARG A 318 1.01 -20.71 -2.81
C ARG A 318 0.13 -21.96 -2.89
N ALA A 319 -0.65 -22.25 -1.84
CA ALA A 319 -1.56 -23.38 -1.84
C ALA A 319 -2.75 -23.17 -2.80
N ALA A 320 -3.24 -21.94 -2.94
CA ALA A 320 -4.45 -21.64 -3.71
C ALA A 320 -4.20 -20.95 -5.07
N ALA A 321 -3.08 -20.23 -5.22
CA ALA A 321 -2.65 -19.56 -6.44
C ALA A 321 -1.13 -19.79 -6.64
N PRO A 322 -0.70 -21.01 -7.01
CA PRO A 322 0.72 -21.41 -7.02
C PRO A 322 1.59 -20.62 -8.01
N ALA A 323 0.98 -20.00 -9.02
CA ALA A 323 1.69 -19.15 -9.99
C ALA A 323 1.96 -17.72 -9.46
N ALA A 324 1.21 -17.27 -8.45
CA ALA A 324 1.36 -15.93 -7.89
C ALA A 324 2.74 -15.75 -7.23
N GLN A 325 3.34 -14.57 -7.42
CA GLN A 325 4.70 -14.28 -6.99
C GLN A 325 4.69 -13.19 -5.90
N PRO A 326 4.82 -13.55 -4.61
CA PRO A 326 5.01 -12.56 -3.56
C PRO A 326 6.24 -11.71 -3.84
N VAL A 327 6.07 -10.39 -3.89
CA VAL A 327 7.16 -9.42 -4.09
C VAL A 327 7.09 -8.30 -3.05
N PRO A 328 8.22 -7.69 -2.69
CA PRO A 328 8.20 -6.45 -1.92
C PRO A 328 7.46 -5.35 -2.68
N ALA A 329 6.70 -4.52 -1.96
CA ALA A 329 6.14 -3.30 -2.54
C ALA A 329 7.28 -2.34 -2.93
N ALA A 330 7.25 -1.80 -4.15
CA ALA A 330 8.26 -0.86 -4.63
C ALA A 330 8.17 0.52 -3.95
N GLY A 331 6.97 0.88 -3.49
CA GLY A 331 6.65 2.13 -2.83
C GLY A 331 5.38 2.02 -2.00
N ASP A 332 4.95 3.16 -1.46
CA ASP A 332 3.79 3.27 -0.57
C ASP A 332 2.60 3.97 -1.28
N PRO A 333 1.43 4.07 -0.65
CA PRO A 333 0.28 4.76 -1.24
C PRO A 333 0.55 6.22 -1.63
N LEU A 334 1.44 6.94 -0.94
CA LEU A 334 1.82 8.31 -1.30
C LEU A 334 2.63 8.34 -2.59
N ALA A 335 3.53 7.39 -2.81
CA ALA A 335 4.23 7.22 -4.08
C ALA A 335 3.25 6.93 -5.23
N GLY A 336 2.22 6.12 -4.98
CA GLY A 336 1.16 5.88 -5.95
C GLY A 336 0.26 7.09 -6.19
N ALA A 337 -0.02 7.90 -5.16
CA ALA A 337 -0.75 9.15 -5.29
C ALA A 337 0.03 10.19 -6.12
N LEU A 338 1.35 10.25 -5.96
CA LEU A 338 2.21 11.06 -6.84
C LEU A 338 2.18 10.56 -8.29
N ALA A 339 2.23 9.23 -8.50
CA ALA A 339 2.09 8.66 -9.85
C ALA A 339 0.70 8.97 -10.46
N LEU A 340 -0.35 8.95 -9.64
CA LEU A 340 -1.70 9.34 -10.03
C LEU A 340 -1.77 10.81 -10.46
N ALA A 341 -1.02 11.70 -9.79
CA ALA A 341 -0.95 13.12 -10.14
C ALA A 341 -0.46 13.33 -11.57
N ASP A 342 0.51 12.53 -12.03
CA ASP A 342 1.00 12.54 -13.42
C ASP A 342 -0.05 12.03 -14.42
N GLY A 343 -0.89 11.11 -13.99
CA GLY A 343 -1.97 10.51 -14.76
C GLY A 343 -1.65 9.08 -15.19
N PRO A 344 -2.58 8.39 -15.87
CA PRO A 344 -2.37 7.03 -16.33
C PRO A 344 -1.14 6.98 -17.25
N PRO A 345 -0.13 6.12 -16.98
CA PRO A 345 1.02 5.95 -17.85
C PRO A 345 0.61 5.17 -19.11
N GLY A 346 -0.05 5.84 -20.05
CA GLY A 346 -0.46 5.26 -21.33
C GLY A 346 -1.46 4.10 -21.21
N PRO A 347 -1.56 3.22 -22.23
CA PRO A 347 -2.43 2.06 -22.24
C PRO A 347 -1.84 0.94 -21.35
N GLY A 348 -1.82 1.16 -20.04
CA GLY A 348 -1.60 0.13 -19.03
C GLY A 348 -2.85 0.00 -18.15
N PRO A 349 -2.95 -1.03 -17.29
CA PRO A 349 -4.05 -1.12 -16.35
C PRO A 349 -4.10 0.13 -15.49
N PHE A 350 -5.15 0.93 -15.69
CA PHE A 350 -5.51 1.93 -14.70
C PHE A 350 -6.63 1.32 -13.85
N PRO A 351 -6.35 1.01 -12.58
CA PRO A 351 -7.25 0.14 -11.88
C PRO A 351 -8.38 0.95 -11.25
N GLY A 352 -9.47 1.16 -11.97
CA GLY A 352 -10.71 1.75 -11.44
C GLY A 352 -11.01 3.18 -11.89
N PRO A 353 -12.18 3.73 -11.50
CA PRO A 353 -12.60 5.04 -11.94
C PRO A 353 -11.69 6.12 -11.34
N ILE A 354 -11.15 6.99 -12.21
CA ILE A 354 -10.49 8.23 -11.81
C ILE A 354 -11.48 9.36 -12.00
N VAL A 355 -11.66 10.18 -10.97
CA VAL A 355 -12.29 11.49 -11.15
C VAL A 355 -11.21 12.53 -11.38
N GLN A 356 -11.27 13.22 -12.52
CA GLN A 356 -10.34 14.30 -12.87
C GLN A 356 -11.07 15.65 -12.86
N ILE A 357 -10.45 16.64 -12.22
CA ILE A 357 -10.95 18.00 -12.12
C ILE A 357 -9.81 18.95 -12.46
N ASP A 358 -10.06 19.88 -13.37
CA ASP A 358 -9.17 21.02 -13.58
C ASP A 358 -9.65 22.23 -12.76
N PHE A 359 -8.71 23.00 -12.21
CA PHE A 359 -8.99 24.20 -11.43
C PHE A 359 -8.04 25.34 -11.82
N ASP A 360 -8.54 26.56 -11.78
CA ASP A 360 -7.77 27.78 -12.03
C ASP A 360 -7.44 28.51 -10.73
N ALA A 361 -6.51 29.45 -10.77
CA ALA A 361 -6.35 30.37 -9.65
C ALA A 361 -7.69 31.08 -9.36
N LYS A 362 -8.00 31.32 -8.07
CA LYS A 362 -9.12 32.20 -7.72
C LYS A 362 -8.82 33.58 -8.29
N ALA A 363 -9.71 34.11 -9.14
CA ALA A 363 -9.58 35.46 -9.66
C ALA A 363 -9.66 36.42 -8.47
N GLU A 364 -8.59 37.16 -8.21
CA GLU A 364 -8.65 38.33 -7.34
C GLU A 364 -9.66 39.29 -7.98
N HIS A 365 -10.84 39.44 -7.35
CA HIS A 365 -11.70 40.56 -7.68
C HIS A 365 -10.92 41.81 -7.27
N ARG A 366 -10.38 42.51 -8.27
CA ARG A 366 -9.78 43.83 -8.11
C ARG A 366 -10.81 44.85 -7.67
#